data_AF-A0A817N0H2-F1
#
_entry.id   AF-A0A817N0H2-F1
#
_cell.length_a   1.000
_cell.length_b   1.000
_cell.length_c   1.000
_cell.angle_alpha   90.00
_cell.angle_beta   90.00
_cell.angle_gamma   90.00
#
_symmetry.space_group_name_H-M   'P 1'
#
loop_
_entity.id
_entity.type
_entity.pdbx_description
1 polymer ?
#
loop_
_entity_poly.entity_id
_entity_poly.type
_entity_poly.pdbx_seq_one_letter_code
_entity_poly.pdbx_strand_id
1 'polypeptide(L)'
;MNSVAVAIFPTMHEMYHVAAKNRRKMVPSSPESCLFDIPNKFKLTIEKKRFLLIDEALVRRERLLLFASDTQLDLLFNASIIYMDGTFKKAPSQFNQIYIIYIAHFDICKQDC
;
A
#
# COMPACT_ATOMS: atom_id res chain seq x y z
N MET A 1 -41.52 -34.21 -4.85
CA MET A 1 -40.07 -34.42 -5.04
C MET A 1 -39.40 -33.06 -4.92
N ASN A 2 -38.82 -32.75 -3.76
CA ASN A 2 -38.16 -31.46 -3.53
C ASN A 2 -36.71 -31.56 -4.03
N SER A 3 -36.38 -30.78 -5.06
CA SER A 3 -35.02 -30.64 -5.57
C SER A 3 -34.19 -29.87 -4.54
N VAL A 4 -33.15 -30.52 -3.99
CA VAL A 4 -32.20 -29.88 -3.10
C VAL A 4 -31.21 -29.12 -3.98
N ALA A 5 -31.23 -27.79 -3.91
CA ALA A 5 -30.24 -26.96 -4.60
C ALA A 5 -28.87 -27.22 -3.98
N VAL A 6 -27.99 -27.89 -4.72
CA VAL A 6 -26.59 -28.05 -4.35
C VAL A 6 -25.87 -26.74 -4.65
N ALA A 7 -25.36 -26.08 -3.62
CA ALA A 7 -24.54 -24.88 -3.79
C ALA A 7 -23.21 -25.29 -4.44
N ILE A 8 -23.08 -25.03 -5.74
CA ILE A 8 -21.82 -25.17 -6.45
C ILE A 8 -20.96 -23.96 -6.08
N PHE A 9 -19.86 -24.21 -5.38
CA PHE A 9 -18.90 -23.15 -5.10
C PHE A 9 -18.21 -22.72 -6.39
N PRO A 10 -18.15 -21.41 -6.69
CA PRO A 10 -17.46 -20.91 -7.87
C PRO A 10 -15.98 -21.27 -7.81
N THR A 11 -15.37 -21.41 -8.98
CA THR A 11 -13.94 -21.63 -9.11
C THR A 11 -13.15 -20.44 -8.55
N MET A 12 -11.89 -20.67 -8.14
CA MET A 12 -11.03 -19.59 -7.66
C MET A 12 -10.94 -18.42 -8.66
N HIS A 13 -10.89 -18.72 -9.97
CA HIS A 13 -10.84 -17.69 -11.02
C HIS A 13 -12.10 -16.80 -11.01
N GLU A 14 -13.28 -17.40 -10.90
CA GLU A 14 -14.55 -16.68 -10.80
C GLU A 14 -14.63 -15.87 -9.51
N MET A 15 -14.20 -16.44 -8.38
CA MET A 15 -14.11 -15.74 -7.10
C MET A 15 -13.19 -14.52 -7.18
N TYR A 16 -12.03 -14.64 -7.84
CA TYR A 16 -11.11 -13.51 -8.05
C TYR A 16 -11.76 -12.38 -8.86
N HIS A 17 -12.51 -12.70 -9.93
CA HIS A 17 -13.22 -11.70 -10.72
C HIS A 17 -14.35 -11.02 -9.94
N VAL A 18 -15.13 -11.79 -9.19
CA VAL A 18 -16.21 -11.26 -8.34
C VAL A 18 -15.60 -10.33 -7.27
N ALA A 19 -14.54 -10.75 -6.59
CA ALA A 19 -13.84 -9.94 -5.60
C ALA A 19 -13.22 -8.68 -6.24
N ALA A 20 -12.60 -8.79 -7.41
CA ALA A 20 -12.05 -7.64 -8.14
C ALA A 20 -13.14 -6.64 -8.55
N LYS A 21 -14.28 -7.12 -9.06
CA LYS A 21 -15.44 -6.30 -9.44
C LYS A 21 -16.02 -5.56 -8.23
N ASN A 22 -16.17 -6.24 -7.10
CA ASN A 22 -16.67 -5.63 -5.87
C ASN A 22 -15.66 -4.63 -5.28
N ARG A 23 -14.36 -4.93 -5.32
CA ARG A 23 -13.30 -3.98 -4.92
C ARG A 23 -13.33 -2.71 -5.76
N ARG A 24 -13.54 -2.80 -7.09
CA ARG A 24 -13.64 -1.62 -7.95
C ARG A 24 -14.77 -0.66 -7.56
N LYS A 25 -15.87 -1.16 -6.99
CA LYS A 25 -16.97 -0.31 -6.49
C LYS A 25 -16.57 0.53 -5.28
N MET A 26 -15.54 0.12 -4.54
CA MET A 26 -15.04 0.80 -3.34
C MET A 26 -13.80 1.66 -3.61
N VAL A 27 -13.21 1.54 -4.80
CA VAL A 27 -12.03 2.32 -5.21
C VAL A 27 -12.52 3.58 -5.93
N PRO A 28 -12.16 4.78 -5.45
CA PRO A 28 -12.50 6.02 -6.15
C PRO A 28 -11.90 6.04 -7.54
N SER A 29 -12.52 6.79 -8.46
CA SER A 29 -11.95 7.07 -9.78
C SER A 29 -10.54 7.66 -9.63
N SER A 30 -9.65 7.29 -10.55
CA SER A 30 -8.30 7.86 -10.56
C SER A 30 -8.37 9.38 -10.69
N PRO A 31 -7.62 10.14 -9.88
CA PRO A 31 -7.66 11.60 -9.92
C PRO A 31 -7.02 12.14 -11.20
N GLU A 32 -7.42 13.33 -11.65
CA GLU A 32 -6.88 13.96 -12.86
C GLU A 32 -5.47 14.53 -12.67
N SER A 33 -5.08 14.85 -11.43
CA SER A 33 -3.76 15.38 -11.08
C SER A 33 -3.28 14.80 -9.75
N CYS A 34 -2.05 15.12 -9.32
CA CYS A 34 -1.54 14.75 -7.99
C CYS A 34 -2.07 15.65 -6.85
N LEU A 35 -2.79 16.74 -7.18
CA LEU A 35 -3.35 17.70 -6.22
C LEU A 35 -4.77 17.30 -5.82
N PHE A 36 -4.90 16.13 -5.19
CA PHE A 36 -6.16 15.63 -4.65
C PHE A 36 -6.13 15.53 -3.12
N ASP A 37 -7.29 15.68 -2.50
CA ASP A 37 -7.40 15.45 -1.06
C ASP A 37 -7.26 13.97 -0.73
N ILE A 38 -6.42 13.65 0.26
CA ILE A 38 -6.30 12.30 0.80
C ILE A 38 -7.25 12.18 2.00
N PRO A 39 -8.30 11.35 1.94
CA PRO A 39 -9.15 11.08 3.09
C PRO A 39 -8.36 10.58 4.31
N ASN A 40 -8.74 11.02 5.52
CA ASN A 40 -8.03 10.67 6.76
C ASN A 40 -7.88 9.16 6.98
N LYS A 41 -8.85 8.34 6.53
CA LYS A 41 -8.79 6.88 6.59
C LYS A 41 -7.57 6.27 5.86
N PHE A 42 -6.98 6.99 4.89
CA PHE A 42 -5.81 6.56 4.15
C PHE A 42 -4.50 7.17 4.68
N LYS A 43 -4.58 8.11 5.62
CA LYS A 43 -3.41 8.70 6.29
C LYS A 43 -2.93 7.85 7.47
N LEU A 44 -3.72 6.86 7.86
CA LEU A 44 -3.52 6.02 9.03
C LEU A 44 -3.38 4.55 8.65
N THR A 45 -2.72 3.78 9.51
CA THR A 45 -2.74 2.32 9.44
C THR A 45 -4.11 1.76 9.85
N ILE A 46 -4.32 0.46 9.69
CA ILE A 46 -5.53 -0.24 10.16
C ILE A 46 -5.72 -0.06 11.68
N GLU A 47 -4.61 0.01 12.43
CA GLU A 47 -4.58 0.26 13.88
C GLU A 47 -4.76 1.76 14.24
N LYS A 48 -5.13 2.60 13.27
CA LYS A 48 -5.28 4.06 13.43
C LYS A 48 -3.99 4.79 13.85
N LYS A 49 -2.83 4.20 13.62
CA LYS A 49 -1.52 4.85 13.83
C LYS A 49 -1.17 5.70 12.61
N ARG A 50 -0.31 6.70 12.79
CA ARG A 50 0.18 7.56 11.71
C ARG A 50 0.86 6.71 10.63
N PHE A 51 0.60 7.02 9.37
CA PHE A 51 1.20 6.34 8.23
C PHE A 51 1.65 7.29 7.11
N LEU A 52 0.85 8.31 6.80
CA LEU A 52 1.29 9.41 5.93
C LEU A 52 2.17 10.36 6.75
N LEU A 53 3.46 10.42 6.44
CA LEU A 53 4.45 11.23 7.15
C LEU A 53 4.62 12.60 6.52
N ILE A 54 4.69 12.65 5.19
CA ILE A 54 4.87 13.87 4.42
C ILE A 54 3.78 13.93 3.35
N ASP A 55 3.16 15.09 3.26
CA ASP A 55 2.24 15.47 2.20
C ASP A 55 2.57 16.92 1.81
N GLU A 56 3.48 17.07 0.85
CA GLU A 56 4.05 18.37 0.50
C GLU A 56 3.82 18.67 -0.98
N ALA A 57 3.22 19.82 -1.26
CA ALA A 57 3.14 20.36 -2.61
C ALA A 57 4.46 21.06 -2.95
N LEU A 58 5.08 20.64 -4.05
CA LEU A 58 6.33 21.18 -4.55
C LEU A 58 6.08 22.21 -5.67
N VAL A 59 7.17 22.81 -6.16
CA VAL A 59 7.12 23.74 -7.29
C VAL A 59 6.55 23.03 -8.53
N ARG A 60 5.95 23.79 -9.46
CA ARG A 60 5.41 23.27 -10.73
C ARG A 60 4.27 22.26 -10.59
N ARG A 61 3.51 22.31 -9.48
CA ARG A 61 2.38 21.39 -9.20
C ARG A 61 2.81 19.94 -9.05
N GLU A 62 4.03 19.71 -8.57
CA GLU A 62 4.48 18.40 -8.13
C GLU A 62 4.08 18.15 -6.67
N ARG A 63 4.10 16.91 -6.23
CA ARG A 63 3.73 16.54 -4.85
C ARG A 63 4.58 15.39 -4.36
N LEU A 64 5.12 15.53 -3.15
CA LEU A 64 5.81 14.47 -2.45
C LEU A 64 4.87 13.86 -1.41
N LEU A 65 4.63 12.56 -1.54
CA LEU A 65 3.95 11.75 -0.54
C LEU A 65 4.95 10.76 0.04
N LEU A 66 5.13 10.79 1.35
CA LEU A 66 5.98 9.84 2.06
C LEU A 66 5.16 9.06 3.08
N PHE A 67 5.23 7.73 2.98
CA PHE A 67 4.50 6.82 3.84
C PHE A 67 5.46 5.94 4.63
N ALA A 68 5.29 5.89 5.94
CA ALA A 68 5.87 4.88 6.82
C ALA A 68 5.18 4.93 8.19
N SER A 69 5.14 3.79 8.88
CA SER A 69 4.77 3.74 10.29
C SER A 69 5.97 4.09 11.19
N ASP A 70 5.69 4.47 12.44
CA ASP A 70 6.76 4.74 13.41
C ASP A 70 7.68 3.52 13.60
N THR A 71 7.11 2.31 13.66
CA THR A 71 7.89 1.06 13.71
C THR A 71 8.81 0.88 12.51
N GLN A 72 8.35 1.24 11.30
CA GLN A 72 9.21 1.16 10.11
C GLN A 72 10.36 2.16 10.18
N LEU A 73 10.13 3.36 10.73
CA LEU A 73 11.18 4.35 10.94
C LEU A 73 12.19 3.89 12.00
N ASP A 74 11.73 3.29 13.10
CA ASP A 74 12.60 2.73 14.13
C ASP A 74 13.47 1.59 13.57
N LEU A 75 12.86 0.70 12.78
CA LEU A 75 13.60 -0.36 12.09
C LEU A 75 14.61 0.23 11.09
N LEU A 76 14.23 1.29 10.37
CA LEU A 76 15.11 1.96 9.42
C LEU A 76 16.32 2.58 10.11
N PHE A 77 16.09 3.22 11.25
CA PHE A 77 17.13 3.85 12.05
C PHE A 77 18.15 2.83 12.58
N ASN A 78 17.68 1.64 12.97
CA ASN A 78 18.53 0.56 13.50
C ASN A 78 19.07 -0.38 12.41
N ALA A 79 18.72 -0.17 11.15
CA ALA A 79 19.06 -1.07 10.06
C ALA A 79 20.56 -1.08 9.78
N SER A 80 21.18 -2.26 9.74
CA SER A 80 22.55 -2.41 9.25
C SER A 80 22.62 -2.41 7.71
N ILE A 81 21.55 -2.85 7.05
CA ILE A 81 21.48 -2.95 5.59
C ILE A 81 20.15 -2.38 5.11
N ILE A 82 20.25 -1.39 4.21
CA ILE A 82 19.12 -0.72 3.58
C ILE A 82 19.20 -0.94 2.08
N TYR A 83 18.08 -1.35 1.49
CA TYR A 83 17.90 -1.42 0.05
C TYR A 83 16.99 -0.30 -0.39
N MET A 84 17.28 0.30 -1.54
CA MET A 84 16.47 1.37 -2.11
C MET A 84 16.25 1.10 -3.59
N ASP A 85 15.01 1.23 -4.04
CA ASP A 85 14.65 1.11 -5.45
C ASP A 85 13.76 2.28 -5.87
N GLY A 86 14.10 2.87 -7.01
CA GLY A 86 13.36 3.98 -7.60
C GLY A 86 12.76 3.55 -8.93
N THR A 87 11.48 3.17 -8.93
CA THR A 87 10.79 2.71 -10.13
C THR A 87 9.93 3.82 -10.74
N PHE A 88 10.32 4.28 -11.94
CA PHE A 88 9.56 5.27 -12.73
C PHE A 88 8.43 4.61 -13.53
N LYS A 89 8.67 3.46 -14.16
CA LYS A 89 7.72 2.80 -15.10
C LYS A 89 6.40 2.33 -14.47
N LYS A 90 6.35 2.23 -13.14
CA LYS A 90 5.18 1.72 -12.38
C LYS A 90 4.49 2.81 -11.55
N ALA A 91 4.97 4.06 -11.62
CA ALA A 91 4.33 5.14 -10.91
C ALA A 91 2.90 5.40 -11.46
N PRO A 92 1.93 5.79 -10.60
CA PRO A 92 0.65 6.30 -11.08
C PRO A 92 0.89 7.46 -12.03
N SER A 93 0.06 7.65 -13.06
CA SER A 93 0.27 8.69 -14.06
C SER A 93 0.36 10.12 -13.49
N GLN A 94 -0.14 10.32 -12.28
CA GLN A 94 -0.09 11.58 -11.55
C GLN A 94 1.26 11.84 -10.87
N PHE A 95 2.12 10.83 -10.73
CA PHE A 95 3.42 10.92 -10.06
C PHE A 95 4.55 10.44 -10.99
N ASN A 96 5.72 11.05 -10.87
CA ASN A 96 6.85 10.72 -11.73
C ASN A 96 7.54 9.41 -11.32
N GLN A 97 7.54 9.07 -10.03
CA GLN A 97 8.31 7.96 -9.49
C GLN A 97 7.63 7.35 -8.26
N ILE A 98 7.79 6.04 -8.09
CA ILE A 98 7.65 5.38 -6.79
C ILE A 98 9.06 5.09 -6.29
N TYR A 99 9.38 5.59 -5.10
CA TYR A 99 10.63 5.30 -4.42
C TYR A 99 10.35 4.44 -3.19
N ILE A 100 11.08 3.34 -3.05
CA ILE A 100 10.86 2.39 -1.95
C ILE A 100 12.16 2.17 -1.21
N ILE A 101 12.08 2.26 0.12
CA ILE A 101 13.15 1.95 1.05
C ILE A 101 12.76 0.68 1.79
N TYR A 102 13.64 -0.33 1.73
CA TYR A 102 13.48 -1.62 2.39
C TYR A 102 14.63 -1.85 3.36
N ILE A 103 14.33 -2.53 4.45
CA ILE A 103 15.30 -2.92 5.46
C ILE A 103 15.42 -4.44 5.44
N ALA A 104 16.65 -4.94 5.42
CA ALA A 104 16.87 -6.34 5.77
C ALA A 104 16.82 -6.49 7.29
N HIS A 105 15.69 -6.97 7.79
CA HIS A 105 15.53 -7.33 9.19
C HIS A 105 15.82 -8.83 9.35
N PHE A 106 16.95 -9.16 9.95
CA PHE A 106 17.29 -10.54 10.28
C PHE A 106 16.95 -10.78 11.75
N ASP A 107 15.99 -11.67 12.01
CA ASP A 107 15.78 -12.17 13.36
C ASP A 107 16.96 -13.08 13.69
N ILE A 108 17.89 -12.59 14.51
CA ILE A 108 18.90 -13.46 15.11
C ILE A 108 18.15 -14.30 16.14
N CYS A 109 17.82 -15.55 15.78
CA CYS A 109 17.51 -16.56 16.78
C CYS A 109 18.74 -16.65 17.69
N LYS A 110 18.65 -16.05 18.89
CA LYS A 110 19.60 -16.35 19.95
C LYS A 110 19.43 -17.84 20.26
N GLN A 111 20.36 -18.66 19.79
CA GLN A 111 20.54 -19.98 20.37
C GLN A 111 21.07 -19.72 21.77
N ASP A 112 20.20 -19.89 22.77
CA ASP A 112 20.62 -19.94 24.16
C ASP A 112 21.69 -21.03 24.28
N CYS A 113 22.93 -20.61 24.57
CA CYS A 113 24.03 -21.47 24.97
C CYS A 113 24.08 -21.51 26.50
#